data_AF-A0A672T1U9-F1
#
_entry.id   AF-A0A672T1U9-F1
#
_cell.length_a   1.000
_cell.length_b   1.000
_cell.length_c   1.000
_cell.angle_alpha   90.00
_cell.angle_beta   90.00
_cell.angle_gamma   90.00
#
_symmetry.space_group_name_H-M   'P 1'
#
loop_
_entity.id
_entity.type
_entity.pdbx_description
1 polymer ?
#
loop_
_entity_poly.entity_id
_entity_poly.type
_entity_poly.pdbx_seq_one_letter_code
_entity_poly.pdbx_strand_id
1 'polypeptide(L)'
;MVSLWSLAVVAFERWLVICKPLGNFTFKTPHAIAGCILPWISAMAASLPPLFGWSRYIPEGLQCSCGPDWYTTNNKYNNESYVMFLFSFCFAVPFGTIVFCYGQLLITLKLAAKAQADSASTQKAEREVTKMVVVMVFGFLVCWAPYASFSLWIVFHRGEAFDLRMATIPSCLSKASTVYNPVIYVLMNKQFRSCMMKMVCGKNIEEDEASTSSQVTQVSSVAPEK
;
A
#
# COMPACT_ATOMS: atom_id res chain seq x y z
N MET A 1 -10.57 -1.58 -0.63
CA MET A 1 -10.34 -0.23 -1.20
C MET A 1 -9.66 0.71 -0.22
N VAL A 2 -10.19 0.96 0.99
CA VAL A 2 -9.55 1.89 1.96
C VAL A 2 -8.11 1.50 2.24
N SER A 3 -7.86 0.26 2.68
CA SER A 3 -6.51 -0.24 2.95
C SER A 3 -5.55 -0.04 1.77
N LEU A 4 -6.03 -0.22 0.53
CA LEU A 4 -5.22 -0.10 -0.67
C LEU A 4 -4.75 1.34 -0.91
N TRP A 5 -5.67 2.29 -0.81
CA TRP A 5 -5.33 3.71 -0.91
C TRP A 5 -4.49 4.19 0.27
N SER A 6 -4.71 3.65 1.47
CA SER A 6 -3.85 3.91 2.62
C SER A 6 -2.39 3.50 2.36
N LEU A 7 -2.15 2.34 1.73
CA LEU A 7 -0.79 1.92 1.35
C LEU A 7 -0.13 2.94 0.40
N ALA A 8 -0.88 3.42 -0.60
CA ALA A 8 -0.38 4.40 -1.56
C ALA A 8 -0.09 5.75 -0.90
N VAL A 9 -0.95 6.21 0.00
CA VAL A 9 -0.73 7.45 0.78
C VAL A 9 0.51 7.32 1.66
N VAL A 10 0.68 6.20 2.37
CA VAL A 10 1.86 5.94 3.20
C VAL A 10 3.14 5.91 2.37
N ALA A 11 3.10 5.32 1.16
CA ALA A 11 4.23 5.33 0.24
C ALA A 11 4.58 6.76 -0.22
N PHE A 12 3.55 7.55 -0.56
CA PHE A 12 3.71 8.94 -0.97
C PHE A 12 4.26 9.84 0.15
N GLU A 13 3.73 9.70 1.37
CA GLU A 13 4.22 10.42 2.56
C GLU A 13 5.69 10.14 2.80
N ARG A 14 6.09 8.86 2.80
CA ARG A 14 7.50 8.46 3.00
C ARG A 14 8.41 9.01 1.92
N TRP A 15 7.98 8.95 0.66
CA TRP A 15 8.74 9.53 -0.44
C TRP A 15 8.90 11.04 -0.28
N LEU A 16 7.83 11.75 0.06
CA LEU A 16 7.85 13.19 0.23
C LEU A 16 8.77 13.60 1.39
N VAL A 17 8.68 12.95 2.55
CA VAL A 17 9.49 13.28 3.73
C VAL A 17 10.98 12.93 3.54
N ILE A 18 11.30 11.82 2.85
CA ILE A 18 12.67 11.30 2.77
C ILE A 18 13.39 11.79 1.50
N CYS A 19 12.75 11.74 0.33
CA CYS A 19 13.39 12.09 -0.95
C CYS A 19 13.35 13.58 -1.27
N LYS A 20 12.39 14.31 -0.68
CA LYS A 20 12.19 15.73 -0.94
C LYS A 20 12.27 16.48 0.39
N PRO A 21 13.47 16.87 0.84
CA PRO A 21 13.59 17.85 1.91
C PRO A 21 13.06 19.18 1.36
N LEU A 22 11.75 19.37 1.43
CA LEU A 22 11.00 20.53 0.97
C LEU A 22 11.28 21.73 1.90
N GLY A 23 12.55 22.07 2.13
CA GLY A 23 12.98 23.14 3.03
C GLY A 23 12.21 23.15 4.35
N ASN A 24 11.36 24.16 4.53
CA ASN A 24 10.53 24.39 5.74
C ASN A 24 9.22 23.59 5.80
N PHE A 25 8.92 22.72 4.83
CA PHE A 25 7.69 21.94 4.83
C PHE A 25 7.81 20.78 5.82
N THR A 26 7.20 20.97 6.99
CA THR A 26 7.05 19.93 8.01
C THR A 26 5.68 19.27 7.85
N PHE A 27 5.64 17.94 7.87
CA PHE A 27 4.39 17.20 7.85
C PHE A 27 3.63 17.43 9.17
N LYS A 28 2.57 18.24 9.11
CA LYS A 28 1.72 18.58 10.27
C LYS A 28 0.44 17.74 10.30
N THR A 29 -0.22 17.70 11.45
CA THR A 29 -1.50 17.02 11.69
C THR A 29 -2.56 17.21 10.60
N PRO A 30 -2.77 18.41 10.01
CA PRO A 30 -3.77 18.57 8.94
C PRO A 30 -3.47 17.73 7.69
N HIS A 31 -2.19 17.53 7.34
CA HIS A 31 -1.78 16.70 6.21
C HIS A 31 -2.02 15.21 6.51
N ALA A 32 -1.79 14.78 7.75
CA ALA A 32 -2.11 13.42 8.19
C ALA A 32 -3.63 13.15 8.11
N ILE A 33 -4.44 14.11 8.57
CA ILE A 33 -5.91 14.02 8.48
C ILE A 33 -6.35 13.93 7.00
N ALA A 34 -5.79 14.77 6.12
CA ALA A 34 -6.06 14.70 4.69
C ALA A 34 -5.65 13.33 4.09
N GLY A 35 -4.50 12.80 4.50
CA GLY A 35 -4.02 11.46 4.13
C GLY A 35 -4.93 10.33 4.61
N CYS A 36 -5.65 10.52 5.71
CA CYS A 36 -6.68 9.58 6.17
C CYS A 36 -8.00 9.72 5.41
N ILE A 37 -8.45 10.95 5.11
CA ILE A 37 -9.72 11.21 4.42
C ILE A 37 -9.68 10.71 2.97
N LEU A 38 -8.56 10.89 2.27
CA LEU A 38 -8.44 10.54 0.85
C LEU A 38 -8.76 9.05 0.57
N PRO A 39 -8.19 8.06 1.28
CA PRO A 39 -8.55 6.65 1.11
C PRO A 39 -10.03 6.34 1.29
N TRP A 40 -10.73 7.04 2.20
CA TRP A 40 -12.17 6.87 2.40
C TRP A 40 -12.95 7.40 1.21
N ILE A 41 -12.64 8.60 0.73
CA ILE A 41 -13.27 9.18 -0.46
C ILE A 41 -13.06 8.25 -1.67
N SER A 42 -11.83 7.80 -1.90
CA SER A 42 -11.52 6.89 -3.01
C SER A 42 -12.23 5.54 -2.87
N ALA A 43 -12.38 5.02 -1.65
CA ALA A 43 -13.14 3.79 -1.41
C ALA A 43 -14.64 3.97 -1.67
N MET A 44 -15.21 5.12 -1.29
CA MET A 44 -16.60 5.45 -1.59
C MET A 44 -16.81 5.61 -3.11
N ALA A 45 -15.89 6.29 -3.80
CA ALA A 45 -15.93 6.43 -5.26
C ALA A 45 -15.90 5.08 -5.98
N ALA A 46 -15.23 4.07 -5.40
CA ALA A 46 -15.25 2.71 -5.92
C ALA A 46 -16.53 1.93 -5.53
N SER A 47 -17.01 2.07 -4.29
CA SER A 47 -18.02 1.15 -3.73
C SER A 47 -19.47 1.61 -3.94
N LEU A 48 -19.71 2.91 -4.11
CA LEU A 48 -21.04 3.49 -4.29
C LEU A 48 -21.61 3.32 -5.70
N PRO A 49 -20.85 3.44 -6.81
CA PRO A 49 -21.44 3.40 -8.16
C PRO A 49 -22.31 2.17 -8.47
N PRO A 50 -21.98 0.94 -8.01
CA PRO A 50 -22.85 -0.23 -8.19
C PRO A 50 -24.23 -0.11 -7.52
N LEU A 51 -24.37 0.75 -6.50
CA LEU A 51 -25.66 1.02 -5.85
C LEU A 51 -26.52 2.01 -6.66
N PHE A 52 -25.90 2.83 -7.50
CA PHE A 52 -26.57 3.85 -8.32
C PHE A 52 -26.68 3.44 -9.80
N GLY A 53 -26.43 2.16 -10.12
CA GLY A 53 -26.65 1.59 -11.43
C GLY A 53 -25.44 1.57 -12.37
N TRP A 54 -24.25 1.97 -11.90
CA TRP A 54 -23.00 1.72 -12.62
C TRP A 54 -22.32 0.47 -12.06
N SER A 55 -22.54 -0.65 -12.76
CA SER A 55 -22.39 -2.03 -12.29
C SER A 55 -23.41 -2.44 -11.22
N ARG A 56 -23.19 -3.62 -10.62
CA ARG A 56 -24.03 -4.22 -9.57
C ARG A 56 -23.21 -5.21 -8.74
N TYR A 57 -23.65 -5.47 -7.51
CA TYR A 57 -23.09 -6.53 -6.67
C TYR A 57 -23.81 -7.86 -6.93
N ILE A 58 -23.04 -8.91 -7.20
CA ILE A 58 -23.54 -10.27 -7.39
C ILE A 58 -22.68 -11.27 -6.60
N PRO A 59 -23.19 -12.47 -6.30
CA PRO A 59 -22.37 -13.49 -5.66
C PRO A 59 -21.26 -13.97 -6.61
N GLU A 60 -20.03 -14.04 -6.10
CA GLU A 60 -18.82 -14.41 -6.85
C GLU A 60 -18.32 -15.81 -6.48
N GLY A 61 -17.65 -16.49 -7.44
CA GLY A 61 -17.07 -17.81 -7.23
C GLY A 61 -18.09 -18.82 -6.71
N LEU A 62 -17.76 -19.52 -5.61
CA LEU A 62 -18.63 -20.48 -4.90
C LEU A 62 -19.95 -19.88 -4.34
N GLN A 63 -20.29 -18.64 -4.66
CA GLN A 63 -21.53 -17.97 -4.27
C GLN A 63 -21.64 -17.71 -2.75
N CYS A 64 -20.53 -17.83 -2.01
CA CYS A 64 -20.46 -17.55 -0.56
C CYS A 64 -20.03 -16.10 -0.23
N SER A 65 -19.74 -15.30 -1.26
CA SER A 65 -19.29 -13.90 -1.12
C SER A 65 -19.93 -13.06 -2.22
N CYS A 66 -20.15 -11.78 -1.94
CA CYS A 66 -20.59 -10.82 -2.96
C CYS A 66 -19.40 -9.95 -3.42
N GLY A 67 -19.41 -9.61 -4.70
CA GLY A 67 -18.46 -8.70 -5.32
C GLY A 67 -19.10 -8.00 -6.52
N PRO A 68 -18.42 -7.02 -7.12
CA PRO A 68 -18.87 -6.42 -8.37
C PRO A 68 -19.05 -7.45 -9.49
N ASP A 69 -19.94 -7.13 -10.43
CA ASP A 69 -20.24 -8.00 -11.56
C ASP A 69 -19.20 -7.85 -12.68
N TRP A 70 -18.22 -8.75 -12.67
CA TRP A 70 -17.21 -8.87 -13.72
C TRP A 70 -17.64 -9.77 -14.88
N TYR A 71 -18.66 -10.62 -14.68
CA TYR A 71 -18.98 -11.73 -15.58
C TYR A 71 -19.98 -11.34 -16.67
N THR A 72 -20.95 -10.48 -16.33
CA THR A 72 -22.04 -10.15 -17.24
C THR A 72 -21.64 -9.01 -18.17
N THR A 73 -21.71 -9.24 -19.48
CA THR A 73 -21.40 -8.25 -20.53
C THR A 73 -22.65 -7.81 -21.28
N ASN A 74 -22.58 -6.73 -22.08
CA ASN A 74 -23.72 -6.21 -22.87
C ASN A 74 -25.01 -6.01 -22.08
N ASN A 75 -24.92 -5.41 -20.89
CA ASN A 75 -26.09 -5.15 -20.04
C ASN A 75 -26.30 -3.66 -19.78
N LYS A 76 -27.45 -3.33 -19.21
CA LYS A 76 -27.86 -1.96 -18.85
C LYS A 76 -26.92 -1.27 -17.84
N TYR A 77 -26.16 -2.04 -17.06
CA TYR A 77 -25.37 -1.55 -15.94
C TYR A 77 -23.95 -1.12 -16.32
N ASN A 78 -23.53 -1.28 -17.58
CA ASN A 78 -22.19 -0.91 -18.06
C ASN A 78 -21.05 -1.51 -17.20
N ASN A 79 -21.15 -2.80 -16.87
CA ASN A 79 -20.15 -3.49 -16.04
C ASN A 79 -18.73 -3.33 -16.57
N GLU A 80 -18.55 -3.40 -17.89
CA GLU A 80 -17.24 -3.37 -18.54
C GLU A 80 -16.46 -2.08 -18.24
N SER A 81 -17.13 -0.93 -18.36
CA SER A 81 -16.50 0.35 -18.04
C SER A 81 -16.20 0.47 -16.55
N TYR A 82 -17.02 -0.13 -15.69
CA TYR A 82 -16.77 -0.18 -14.25
C TYR A 82 -15.58 -1.08 -13.89
N VAL A 83 -15.42 -2.25 -14.53
CA VAL A 83 -14.24 -3.11 -14.32
C VAL A 83 -12.97 -2.39 -14.76
N MET A 84 -12.99 -1.71 -15.91
CA MET A 84 -11.85 -0.91 -16.38
C MET A 84 -11.54 0.26 -15.43
N PHE A 85 -12.56 0.91 -14.88
CA PHE A 85 -12.41 1.92 -13.85
C PHE A 85 -11.76 1.36 -12.59
N LEU A 86 -12.24 0.23 -12.06
CA LEU A 86 -11.66 -0.41 -10.88
C LEU A 86 -10.22 -0.86 -11.11
N PHE A 87 -9.92 -1.45 -12.26
CA PHE A 87 -8.55 -1.82 -12.60
C PHE A 87 -7.63 -0.58 -12.63
N SER A 88 -8.05 0.49 -13.32
CA SER A 88 -7.22 1.69 -13.46
C SER A 88 -7.08 2.45 -12.13
N PHE A 89 -8.20 2.77 -11.49
CA PHE A 89 -8.26 3.62 -10.31
C PHE A 89 -7.93 2.87 -9.01
N CYS A 90 -8.35 1.61 -8.86
CA CYS A 90 -8.15 0.85 -7.62
C CYS A 90 -6.97 -0.12 -7.68
N PHE A 91 -6.34 -0.34 -8.83
CA PHE A 91 -5.14 -1.18 -8.91
C PHE A 91 -3.96 -0.43 -9.55
N ALA A 92 -4.08 0.01 -10.80
CA ALA A 92 -2.96 0.57 -11.55
C ALA A 92 -2.42 1.89 -10.97
N VAL A 93 -3.30 2.84 -10.62
CA VAL A 93 -2.89 4.11 -10.01
C VAL A 93 -2.21 3.89 -8.65
N PRO A 94 -2.81 3.20 -7.67
CA PRO A 94 -2.18 2.96 -6.38
C PRO A 94 -0.89 2.15 -6.49
N PHE A 95 -0.86 1.12 -7.33
CA PHE A 95 0.35 0.34 -7.58
C PHE A 95 1.46 1.20 -8.21
N GLY A 96 1.12 1.99 -9.23
CA GLY A 96 2.05 2.92 -9.88
C GLY A 96 2.61 3.94 -8.90
N THR A 97 1.77 4.52 -8.03
CA THR A 97 2.21 5.43 -6.96
C THR A 97 3.17 4.72 -6.00
N ILE A 98 2.84 3.51 -5.54
CA ILE A 98 3.68 2.73 -4.63
C ILE A 98 5.06 2.45 -5.28
N VAL A 99 5.07 1.95 -6.51
CA VAL A 99 6.31 1.62 -7.25
C VAL A 99 7.14 2.87 -7.50
N PHE A 100 6.52 3.98 -7.92
CA PHE A 100 7.21 5.23 -8.15
C PHE A 100 7.83 5.80 -6.86
N CYS A 101 7.02 5.97 -5.83
CA CYS A 101 7.45 6.55 -4.55
C CYS A 101 8.56 5.73 -3.91
N TYR A 102 8.39 4.40 -3.86
CA TYR A 102 9.42 3.54 -3.29
C TYR A 102 10.62 3.33 -4.20
N GLY A 103 10.46 3.34 -5.52
CA GLY A 103 11.60 3.32 -6.45
C GLY A 103 12.52 4.52 -6.23
N GLN A 104 11.93 5.72 -6.14
CA GLN A 104 12.67 6.95 -5.82
C GLN A 104 13.28 6.89 -4.42
N LEU A 105 12.55 6.36 -3.42
CA LEU A 105 13.06 6.14 -2.06
C LEU A 105 14.34 5.30 -2.06
N LEU A 106 14.31 4.16 -2.74
CA LEU A 106 15.45 3.25 -2.82
C LEU A 106 16.64 3.89 -3.53
N ILE A 107 16.40 4.67 -4.60
CA ILE A 107 17.46 5.39 -5.30
C ILE A 107 18.10 6.41 -4.37
N THR A 108 17.31 7.25 -3.69
CA THR A 108 17.83 8.25 -2.75
C THR A 108 18.61 7.61 -1.61
N LEU A 109 18.08 6.53 -1.00
CA LEU A 109 18.75 5.85 0.10
C LEU A 109 20.08 5.21 -0.34
N LYS A 110 20.13 4.60 -1.52
CA LYS A 110 21.38 4.04 -2.07
C LYS A 110 22.42 5.11 -2.36
N LEU A 111 22.01 6.27 -2.87
CA LEU A 111 22.91 7.39 -3.10
C LEU A 111 23.46 7.96 -1.78
N ALA A 112 22.60 8.10 -0.76
CA ALA A 112 23.02 8.54 0.57
C ALA A 112 23.97 7.54 1.26
N ALA A 113 23.67 6.23 1.18
CA ALA A 113 24.53 5.18 1.71
C ALA A 113 25.90 5.14 1.01
N LYS A 114 25.96 5.42 -0.30
CA LYS A 114 27.22 5.53 -1.05
C LYS A 114 28.03 6.77 -0.65
N ALA A 115 27.36 7.89 -0.38
CA ALA A 115 28.01 9.12 0.08
C ALA A 115 28.57 8.98 1.51
N GLN A 116 27.92 8.18 2.35
CA GLN A 116 28.36 7.85 3.71
C GLN A 116 28.81 6.38 3.81
N ALA A 117 29.78 5.99 2.98
CA ALA A 117 30.25 4.61 2.87
C ALA A 117 30.78 4.04 4.21
N ASP A 118 31.31 4.89 5.09
CA ASP A 118 31.89 4.48 6.38
C ASP A 118 30.85 4.31 7.50
N SER A 119 29.59 4.72 7.27
CA SER A 119 28.52 4.64 8.28
C SER A 119 27.76 3.31 8.22
N ALA A 120 28.16 2.37 9.07
CA ALA A 120 27.46 1.09 9.23
C ALA A 120 25.99 1.26 9.69
N SER A 121 25.67 2.32 10.45
CA SER A 121 24.30 2.61 10.89
C SER A 121 23.41 3.08 9.73
N THR A 122 23.94 3.91 8.82
CA THR A 122 23.22 4.38 7.62
C THR A 122 22.88 3.21 6.70
N GLN A 123 23.84 2.31 6.45
CA GLN A 123 23.62 1.10 5.63
C GLN A 123 22.60 0.15 6.27
N LYS A 124 22.62 -0.02 7.60
CA LYS A 124 21.64 -0.85 8.31
C LYS A 124 20.23 -0.26 8.18
N ALA A 125 20.08 1.05 8.32
CA ALA A 125 18.80 1.72 8.17
C ALA A 125 18.26 1.58 6.73
N GLU A 126 19.10 1.78 5.72
CA GLU A 126 18.75 1.58 4.30
C GLU A 126 18.26 0.14 4.04
N ARG A 127 18.98 -0.87 4.52
CA ARG A 127 18.59 -2.27 4.36
C ARG A 127 17.25 -2.61 5.00
N GLU A 128 16.98 -2.09 6.20
CA GLU A 128 15.72 -2.35 6.91
C GLU A 128 14.53 -1.68 6.20
N VAL A 129 14.70 -0.45 5.72
CA VAL A 129 13.68 0.26 4.94
C VAL A 129 13.43 -0.46 3.61
N THR A 130 14.49 -0.86 2.90
CA THR A 130 14.40 -1.62 1.65
C THR A 130 13.65 -2.94 1.85
N LYS A 131 13.98 -3.68 2.92
CA LYS A 131 13.27 -4.93 3.26
C LYS A 131 11.78 -4.68 3.49
N MET A 132 11.42 -3.65 4.25
CA MET A 132 10.03 -3.27 4.49
C MET A 132 9.29 -2.96 3.19
N VAL A 133 9.89 -2.15 2.33
CA VAL A 133 9.32 -1.77 1.02
C VAL A 133 9.06 -2.99 0.15
N VAL A 134 10.05 -3.88 0.00
CA VAL A 134 9.94 -5.07 -0.86
C VAL A 134 8.81 -5.98 -0.38
N VAL A 135 8.72 -6.21 0.93
CA VAL A 135 7.65 -7.04 1.51
C VAL A 135 6.28 -6.42 1.30
N MET A 136 6.14 -5.09 1.42
CA MET A 136 4.87 -4.40 1.17
C MET A 136 4.42 -4.48 -0.30
N VAL A 137 5.33 -4.26 -1.26
CA VAL A 137 5.03 -4.38 -2.69
C VAL A 137 4.67 -5.82 -3.05
N PHE A 138 5.42 -6.79 -2.53
CA PHE A 138 5.14 -8.21 -2.75
C PHE A 138 3.78 -8.60 -2.16
N GLY A 139 3.48 -8.19 -0.92
CA GLY A 139 2.19 -8.45 -0.28
C GLY A 139 1.02 -7.80 -1.04
N PHE A 140 1.21 -6.62 -1.62
CA PHE A 140 0.22 -6.02 -2.50
C PHE A 140 -0.05 -6.89 -3.73
N LEU A 141 1.01 -7.30 -4.44
CA LEU A 141 0.90 -8.09 -5.66
C LEU A 141 0.27 -9.45 -5.42
N VAL A 142 0.71 -10.20 -4.40
CA VAL A 142 0.19 -11.54 -4.10
C VAL A 142 -1.33 -11.55 -3.89
N CYS A 143 -1.88 -10.43 -3.42
CA CYS A 143 -3.26 -10.43 -2.95
C CYS A 143 -4.20 -9.68 -3.87
N TRP A 144 -3.72 -8.65 -4.57
CA TRP A 144 -4.53 -7.89 -5.50
C TRP A 144 -4.28 -8.24 -6.97
N ALA A 145 -3.06 -8.65 -7.35
CA ALA A 145 -2.75 -8.95 -8.74
C ALA A 145 -3.55 -10.16 -9.26
N PRO A 146 -3.68 -11.30 -8.53
CA PRO A 146 -4.51 -12.40 -9.01
C PRO A 146 -5.96 -11.98 -9.26
N TYR A 147 -6.52 -11.14 -8.38
CA TYR A 147 -7.89 -10.67 -8.51
C TYR A 147 -8.02 -9.77 -9.74
N ALA A 148 -7.16 -8.75 -9.87
CA ALA A 148 -7.15 -7.82 -10.99
C ALA A 148 -6.92 -8.53 -12.34
N SER A 149 -5.97 -9.46 -12.40
CA SER A 149 -5.68 -10.26 -13.58
C SER A 149 -6.87 -11.14 -13.97
N PHE A 150 -7.54 -11.78 -13.01
CA PHE A 150 -8.72 -12.57 -13.28
C PHE A 150 -9.89 -11.70 -13.79
N SER A 151 -10.14 -10.55 -13.15
CA SER A 151 -11.18 -9.60 -13.59
C SER A 151 -10.96 -9.14 -15.04
N LEU A 152 -9.71 -8.80 -15.39
CA LEU A 152 -9.36 -8.43 -16.76
C LEU A 152 -9.51 -9.60 -17.73
N TRP A 153 -9.05 -10.79 -17.34
CA TRP A 153 -9.13 -11.98 -18.19
C TRP A 153 -10.57 -12.28 -18.58
N ILE A 154 -11.52 -12.21 -17.65
CA ILE A 154 -12.97 -12.37 -17.91
C ILE A 154 -13.48 -11.31 -18.90
N VAL A 155 -13.03 -10.06 -18.77
CA VAL A 155 -13.43 -8.98 -19.69
C VAL A 155 -12.87 -9.20 -21.10
N PHE A 156 -11.68 -9.80 -21.24
CA PHE A 156 -11.06 -10.07 -22.53
C PHE A 156 -11.51 -11.40 -23.18
N HIS A 157 -11.86 -12.43 -22.40
CA HIS A 157 -12.23 -13.77 -22.86
C HIS A 157 -13.71 -14.05 -22.60
N ARG A 158 -14.57 -13.22 -23.20
CA ARG A 158 -16.00 -13.20 -22.92
C ARG A 158 -16.69 -14.45 -23.44
N GLY A 159 -17.56 -15.03 -22.61
CA GLY A 159 -18.36 -16.20 -22.98
C GLY A 159 -17.62 -17.53 -22.89
N GLU A 160 -16.33 -17.51 -22.54
CA GLU A 160 -15.60 -18.74 -22.23
C GLU A 160 -16.01 -19.28 -20.87
N ALA A 161 -16.22 -20.60 -20.81
CA ALA A 161 -16.44 -21.27 -19.55
C ALA A 161 -15.14 -21.26 -18.74
N PHE A 162 -15.24 -20.95 -17.46
CA PHE A 162 -14.12 -20.99 -16.52
C PHE A 162 -14.48 -21.82 -15.29
N ASP A 163 -13.47 -22.41 -14.66
CA ASP A 163 -13.66 -23.12 -13.40
C ASP A 163 -13.95 -22.09 -12.28
N LEU A 164 -14.96 -22.37 -11.47
CA LEU A 164 -15.35 -21.55 -10.31
C LEU A 164 -14.19 -21.35 -9.31
N ARG A 165 -13.22 -22.27 -9.27
CA ARG A 165 -11.99 -22.14 -8.50
C ARG A 165 -11.13 -20.96 -8.96
N MET A 166 -11.11 -20.67 -10.26
CA MET A 166 -10.36 -19.53 -10.83
C MET A 166 -10.94 -18.18 -10.40
N ALA A 167 -12.23 -18.12 -10.08
CA ALA A 167 -12.84 -16.93 -9.47
C ALA A 167 -12.65 -16.87 -7.94
N THR A 168 -12.72 -18.03 -7.28
CA THR A 168 -12.73 -18.11 -5.82
C THR A 168 -11.35 -17.87 -5.22
N ILE A 169 -10.28 -18.47 -5.78
CA ILE A 169 -8.92 -18.35 -5.23
C ILE A 169 -8.45 -16.88 -5.20
N PRO A 170 -8.54 -16.11 -6.31
CA PRO A 170 -8.18 -14.69 -6.29
C PRO A 170 -9.04 -13.85 -5.33
N SER A 171 -10.33 -14.19 -5.21
CA SER A 171 -11.24 -13.54 -4.26
C SER A 171 -10.84 -13.78 -2.80
N CYS A 172 -10.39 -15.00 -2.46
CA CYS A 172 -9.88 -15.30 -1.12
C CYS A 172 -8.57 -14.56 -0.83
N LEU A 173 -7.65 -14.51 -1.79
CA LEU A 173 -6.37 -13.80 -1.65
C LEU A 173 -6.57 -12.29 -1.42
N SER A 174 -7.51 -11.67 -2.14
CA SER A 174 -7.82 -10.26 -1.94
C SER A 174 -8.42 -10.00 -0.55
N LYS A 175 -9.26 -10.90 -0.04
CA LYS A 175 -9.83 -10.80 1.33
C LYS A 175 -8.80 -11.03 2.43
N ALA A 176 -7.79 -11.88 2.20
CA ALA A 176 -6.69 -12.10 3.13
C ALA A 176 -5.89 -10.81 3.42
N SER A 177 -6.04 -9.76 2.61
CA SER A 177 -5.45 -8.42 2.82
C SER A 177 -5.83 -7.73 4.10
N THR A 178 -6.95 -8.11 4.67
CA THR A 178 -7.37 -7.65 5.99
C THR A 178 -6.44 -8.17 7.10
N VAL A 179 -5.76 -9.31 6.90
CA VAL A 179 -4.90 -9.95 7.90
C VAL A 179 -3.42 -9.64 7.65
N TYR A 180 -2.92 -9.85 6.43
CA TYR A 180 -1.48 -9.73 6.20
C TYR A 180 -1.00 -8.26 6.25
N ASN A 181 -1.83 -7.28 5.87
CA ASN A 181 -1.44 -5.87 5.93
C ASN A 181 -1.07 -5.45 7.36
N PRO A 182 -1.94 -5.61 8.38
CA PRO A 182 -1.56 -5.39 9.78
C PRO A 182 -0.33 -6.18 10.20
N VAL A 183 -0.23 -7.46 9.85
CA VAL A 183 0.92 -8.30 10.22
C VAL A 183 2.24 -7.72 9.67
N ILE A 184 2.27 -7.30 8.41
CA ILE A 184 3.43 -6.65 7.80
C ILE A 184 3.78 -5.37 8.57
N TYR A 185 2.81 -4.51 8.88
CA TYR A 185 3.09 -3.27 9.58
C TYR A 185 3.53 -3.46 11.03
N VAL A 186 2.89 -4.37 11.76
CA VAL A 186 3.19 -4.67 13.17
C VAL A 186 4.58 -5.31 13.29
N LEU A 187 4.90 -6.27 12.42
CA LEU A 187 6.17 -7.00 12.51
C LEU A 187 7.35 -6.21 11.96
N MET A 188 7.13 -5.36 10.94
CA MET A 188 8.21 -4.66 10.25
C MET A 188 8.46 -3.24 10.74
N ASN A 189 7.50 -2.62 11.45
CA ASN A 189 7.72 -1.32 12.07
C ASN A 189 8.28 -1.49 13.49
N LYS A 190 9.59 -1.25 13.66
CA LYS A 190 10.27 -1.36 14.96
C LYS A 190 9.62 -0.49 16.05
N GLN A 191 9.22 0.73 15.73
CA GLN A 191 8.56 1.62 16.71
C GLN A 191 7.22 1.04 17.16
N PHE A 192 6.43 0.53 16.21
CA PHE A 192 5.14 -0.10 16.52
C PHE A 192 5.34 -1.37 17.37
N ARG A 193 6.30 -2.22 17.01
CA ARG A 193 6.65 -3.42 17.77
C ARG A 193 7.08 -3.08 19.20
N SER A 194 7.93 -2.07 19.37
CA SER A 194 8.37 -1.64 20.70
C SER A 194 7.22 -1.11 21.55
N CYS A 195 6.33 -0.29 21.00
CA CYS A 195 5.13 0.19 21.71
C CYS A 195 4.16 -0.95 22.04
N MET A 196 3.94 -1.89 21.12
CA MET A 196 3.09 -3.05 21.36
C MET A 196 3.68 -3.96 22.45
N MET A 197 4.99 -4.19 22.45
CA MET A 197 5.68 -4.93 23.52
C MET A 197 5.61 -4.19 24.86
N LYS A 198 5.71 -2.85 24.88
CA LYS A 198 5.50 -2.03 26.09
C LYS A 198 4.07 -2.22 26.63
N MET A 199 3.07 -2.19 25.76
CA MET A 199 1.66 -2.34 26.13
C MET A 199 1.29 -3.76 26.59
N VAL A 200 1.86 -4.79 25.96
CA VAL A 200 1.54 -6.21 26.25
C VAL A 200 2.39 -6.77 27.40
N CYS A 201 3.67 -6.41 27.48
CA CYS A 201 4.60 -6.98 28.46
C CYS A 201 4.90 -6.05 29.65
N GLY A 202 4.35 -4.84 29.70
CA GLY A 202 4.52 -3.88 30.80
C GLY A 202 5.97 -3.43 31.07
N LYS A 203 6.93 -3.82 30.21
CA LYS A 203 8.33 -3.42 30.34
C LYS A 203 8.56 -2.12 29.58
N ASN A 204 8.94 -1.07 30.30
CA ASN A 204 9.63 0.08 29.73
C ASN A 204 10.95 -0.40 29.12
N ILE A 205 10.94 -0.74 27.83
CA ILE A 205 12.18 -0.82 27.06
C ILE A 205 12.62 0.64 26.85
N GLU A 206 13.32 1.19 27.84
CA GLU A 206 13.98 2.50 27.77
C GLU A 206 15.39 2.42 27.15
N GLU A 207 15.87 1.25 26.75
CA GLU A 207 17.32 1.10 26.47
C GLU A 207 17.79 1.08 25.00
N ASP A 208 16.94 1.31 23.98
CA ASP A 208 17.44 1.36 22.59
C ASP A 208 17.07 2.62 21.76
N GLU A 209 16.25 3.54 22.30
CA GLU A 209 15.81 4.73 21.55
C GLU A 209 16.71 5.97 21.73
N ALA A 210 17.51 6.04 22.79
CA ALA A 210 18.45 7.15 22.98
C ALA A 210 19.61 7.13 21.95
N SER A 211 19.96 5.96 21.42
CA SER A 211 21.02 5.79 20.43
C SER A 211 20.52 5.92 18.98
N THR A 212 19.23 5.71 18.70
CA THR A 212 18.68 5.75 17.33
C THR A 212 17.96 7.07 17.00
N SER A 213 17.23 7.69 17.94
CA SER A 213 16.58 8.99 17.70
C SER A 213 17.60 10.13 17.55
N SER A 214 18.73 10.03 18.25
CA SER A 214 19.87 10.93 18.12
C SER A 214 20.59 10.80 16.77
N GLN A 215 20.55 9.63 16.12
CA GLN A 215 21.21 9.42 14.82
C GLN A 215 20.37 9.89 13.63
N VAL A 216 19.03 9.80 13.67
CA VAL A 216 18.18 10.29 12.56
C VAL A 216 18.15 11.83 12.52
N THR A 217 18.33 12.49 13.66
CA THR A 217 18.31 13.96 13.74
C THR A 217 19.68 14.58 13.42
N GLN A 218 20.79 13.85 13.60
CA GLN A 218 22.15 14.38 13.33
C GLN A 218 22.63 14.26 11.87
N VAL A 219 21.96 13.50 11.00
CA VAL A 219 22.31 13.49 9.56
C VAL A 219 21.86 14.78 8.85
N SER A 220 20.97 15.57 9.45
CA SER A 220 20.48 16.84 8.89
C SER A 220 21.37 18.07 9.16
N SER A 221 22.51 17.94 9.87
CA SER A 221 23.33 19.12 10.25
C SER A 221 24.67 19.27 9.53
N VAL A 222 24.95 18.54 8.44
CA VAL A 222 26.15 18.82 7.63
C VAL A 222 25.77 19.67 6.43
N ALA A 223 25.69 20.98 6.67
CA ALA A 223 25.77 21.98 5.61
C ALA A 223 27.16 21.88 4.95
N PRO A 224 27.29 21.96 3.62
CA PRO A 224 28.59 22.14 3.01
C PRO A 224 29.03 23.60 3.21
N GLU A 225 30.11 23.80 3.96
CA GLU A 225 30.93 25.01 3.85
C GLU A 225 31.56 25.05 2.45
N LYS A 226 31.01 25.89 1.57
CA LYS A 226 31.69 26.96 0.82
C LYS A 226 30.78 27.56 -0.25
#